data_AF-A0A496NFA3-F1
#
_entry.id   AF-A0A496NFA3-F1
#
_cell.length_a   1.000
_cell.length_b   1.000
_cell.length_c   1.000
_cell.angle_alpha   90.00
_cell.angle_beta   90.00
_cell.angle_gamma   90.00
#
_symmetry.space_group_name_H-M   'P 1'
#
loop_
_entity.id
_entity.type
_entity.pdbx_description
1 polymer ?
#
loop_
_entity_poly.entity_id
_entity_poly.type
_entity_poly.pdbx_seq_one_letter_code
_entity_poly.pdbx_strand_id
1 'polypeptide(L)'
;MLKFGIVILGIFSIHCAVADVADCLTHAYPNITSVKNGTIYFKDGSSLAVGEVSNQPFTQRLKNASVADQLSQRYSLDFTPPKQYQDAGRLRNDKFFKALYGNTKTQVQNNLVNVYWKPGNIKIRFNQQNNASLQLQKVGDEIAQNPKLTKYVAKSLGSFNWRTIAGTNRLSSHSFGVAVDFHLPKAQHKYWRWDGCTTEDKVCPYPSSLLADSEFLQVVKIFEKHGFIWGGKWASYDAPHFEYRPELLI
;
A
#
# COMPACT_ATOMS: atom_id res chain seq x y z
N MET A 1 1.14 -35.95 -31.50
CA MET A 1 0.51 -34.64 -31.28
C MET A 1 0.17 -34.51 -29.81
N LEU A 2 1.03 -33.86 -29.01
CA LEU A 2 0.78 -33.60 -27.59
C LEU A 2 -0.07 -32.33 -27.46
N LYS A 3 -1.30 -32.45 -26.95
CA LYS A 3 -2.14 -31.31 -26.58
C LYS A 3 -1.70 -30.79 -25.21
N PHE A 4 -1.07 -29.62 -25.18
CA PHE A 4 -0.88 -28.86 -23.95
C PHE A 4 -2.21 -28.22 -23.55
N GLY A 5 -2.81 -28.69 -22.45
CA GLY A 5 -3.91 -28.01 -21.79
C GLY A 5 -3.37 -26.83 -20.98
N ILE A 6 -3.70 -25.61 -21.39
CA ILE A 6 -3.45 -24.41 -20.62
C ILE A 6 -4.42 -24.42 -19.43
N VAL A 7 -3.90 -24.59 -18.22
CA VAL A 7 -4.65 -24.34 -16.99
C VAL A 7 -4.60 -22.85 -16.73
N ILE A 8 -5.70 -22.15 -17.01
CA ILE A 8 -5.91 -20.77 -16.58
C ILE A 8 -6.30 -20.84 -15.10
N LEU A 9 -5.33 -20.66 -14.19
CA LEU A 9 -5.63 -20.28 -12.81
C LEU A 9 -6.12 -18.83 -12.83
N GLY A 10 -7.44 -18.64 -12.94
CA GLY A 10 -8.07 -17.37 -12.67
C GLY A 10 -7.92 -17.04 -11.19
N ILE A 11 -7.13 -16.02 -10.88
CA ILE A 11 -7.15 -15.39 -9.56
C ILE A 11 -8.44 -14.57 -9.52
N PHE A 12 -9.45 -15.06 -8.82
CA PHE A 12 -10.61 -14.25 -8.47
C PHE A 12 -10.14 -13.20 -7.45
N SER A 13 -10.10 -11.94 -7.86
CA SER A 13 -10.04 -10.80 -6.94
C SER A 13 -11.36 -10.76 -6.17
N ILE A 14 -11.30 -10.96 -4.86
CA ILE A 14 -12.44 -11.13 -3.98
C ILE A 14 -13.02 -9.79 -3.51
N HIS A 15 -12.53 -8.60 -3.81
CA HIS A 15 -13.08 -7.30 -3.33
C HIS A 15 -13.64 -7.34 -1.90
N CYS A 16 -12.84 -6.94 -0.89
CA CYS A 16 -13.20 -6.91 0.54
C CYS A 16 -14.49 -6.13 0.89
N ALA A 17 -15.08 -5.39 -0.05
CA ALA A 17 -16.41 -4.81 0.09
C ALA A 17 -17.55 -5.85 0.06
N VAL A 18 -17.29 -7.09 -0.38
CA VAL A 18 -18.26 -8.19 -0.51
C VAL A 18 -17.85 -9.43 0.31
N ALA A 19 -16.55 -9.63 0.58
CA ALA A 19 -16.06 -10.69 1.45
C ALA A 19 -16.24 -10.37 2.95
N ASP A 20 -16.39 -11.41 3.77
CA ASP A 20 -16.28 -11.28 5.22
C ASP A 20 -14.92 -10.65 5.56
N VAL A 21 -14.91 -9.68 6.47
CA VAL A 21 -13.69 -9.06 7.01
C VAL A 21 -12.70 -10.13 7.48
N ALA A 22 -13.22 -11.24 8.02
CA ALA A 22 -12.41 -12.38 8.42
C ALA A 22 -11.62 -13.00 7.26
N ASP A 23 -12.28 -13.28 6.14
CA ASP A 23 -11.64 -13.87 4.94
C ASP A 23 -10.64 -12.89 4.33
N CYS A 24 -11.03 -11.62 4.19
CA CYS A 24 -10.17 -10.56 3.68
C CYS A 24 -8.85 -10.47 4.46
N LEU A 25 -8.93 -10.34 5.80
CA LEU A 25 -7.75 -10.13 6.64
C LEU A 25 -6.87 -11.37 6.77
N THR A 26 -7.46 -12.56 6.92
CA THR A 26 -6.70 -13.82 7.03
C THR A 26 -6.02 -14.20 5.70
N HIS A 27 -6.62 -13.86 4.55
CA HIS A 27 -5.99 -14.02 3.25
C HIS A 27 -4.86 -13.00 3.02
N ALA A 28 -5.09 -11.74 3.40
CA ALA A 28 -4.13 -10.66 3.22
C ALA A 28 -2.86 -10.83 4.08
N TYR A 29 -3.02 -11.34 5.30
CA TYR A 29 -1.98 -11.32 6.32
C TYR A 29 -1.79 -12.68 6.98
N PRO A 30 -0.74 -13.44 6.60
CA PRO A 30 -0.42 -14.72 7.23
C PRO A 30 -0.23 -14.68 8.74
N ASN A 31 0.04 -13.53 9.35
CA ASN A 31 0.16 -13.39 10.81
C ASN A 31 -1.20 -13.25 11.52
N ILE A 32 -2.30 -13.08 10.79
CA ILE A 32 -3.66 -13.11 11.35
C ILE A 32 -4.16 -14.55 11.31
N THR A 33 -4.49 -15.11 12.48
CA THR A 33 -4.93 -16.51 12.60
C THR A 33 -6.43 -16.66 12.44
N SER A 34 -7.20 -15.67 12.91
CA SER A 34 -8.66 -15.62 12.74
C SER A 34 -9.20 -14.24 13.05
N VAL A 35 -10.42 -13.97 12.60
CA VAL A 35 -11.24 -12.86 13.07
C VAL A 35 -12.54 -13.44 13.60
N LYS A 36 -12.89 -13.19 14.87
CA LYS A 36 -14.11 -13.70 15.51
C LYS A 36 -14.73 -12.62 16.37
N ASN A 37 -16.06 -12.47 16.29
CA ASN A 37 -16.83 -11.50 17.10
C ASN A 37 -16.21 -10.08 17.08
N GLY A 38 -15.84 -9.59 15.88
CA GLY A 38 -15.23 -8.26 15.72
C GLY A 38 -13.82 -8.11 16.29
N THR A 39 -13.13 -9.21 16.59
CA THR A 39 -11.75 -9.21 17.13
C THR A 39 -10.82 -9.99 16.21
N ILE A 40 -9.68 -9.37 15.89
CA ILE A 40 -8.58 -9.95 15.12
C ILE A 40 -7.63 -10.64 16.10
N TYR A 41 -7.25 -11.88 15.81
CA TYR A 41 -6.27 -12.64 16.58
C TYR A 41 -5.00 -12.84 15.75
N PHE A 42 -3.85 -12.56 16.36
CA PHE A 42 -2.54 -12.65 15.71
C PHE A 42 -1.77 -13.90 16.16
N LYS A 43 -0.80 -14.32 15.35
CA LYS A 43 0.06 -15.48 15.64
C LYS A 43 0.90 -15.34 16.91
N ASP A 44 1.19 -14.12 17.35
CA ASP A 44 1.93 -13.85 18.58
C ASP A 44 1.05 -13.93 19.85
N GLY A 45 -0.23 -14.29 19.70
CA GLY A 45 -1.21 -14.40 20.79
C GLY A 45 -1.88 -13.07 21.14
N SER A 46 -1.46 -11.94 20.55
CA SER A 46 -2.14 -10.66 20.74
C SER A 46 -3.47 -10.61 19.98
N SER A 47 -4.29 -9.61 20.31
CA SER A 47 -5.57 -9.37 19.65
C SER A 47 -5.87 -7.89 19.50
N LEU A 48 -6.68 -7.53 18.50
CA LEU A 48 -7.11 -6.16 18.24
C LEU A 48 -8.58 -6.13 17.81
N ALA A 49 -9.37 -5.24 18.38
CA ALA A 49 -10.74 -5.01 17.93
C ALA A 49 -10.75 -4.40 16.52
N VAL A 50 -11.65 -4.89 15.64
CA VAL A 50 -11.90 -4.31 14.32
C VAL A 50 -12.45 -2.89 14.48
N GLY A 51 -13.35 -2.71 15.44
CA GLY A 51 -14.06 -1.46 15.71
C GLY A 51 -15.19 -1.20 14.71
N GLU A 52 -15.67 0.03 14.67
CA GLU A 52 -16.79 0.49 13.84
C GLU A 52 -16.30 1.52 12.82
N VAL A 53 -17.04 1.68 11.71
CA VAL A 53 -16.81 2.79 10.78
C VAL A 53 -17.31 4.08 11.43
N SER A 54 -16.42 5.06 11.56
CA SER A 54 -16.73 6.33 12.21
C SER A 54 -17.52 7.26 11.28
N ASN A 55 -18.52 7.95 11.84
CA ASN A 55 -19.26 9.02 11.17
C ASN A 55 -18.55 10.39 11.24
N GLN A 56 -17.36 10.45 11.84
CA GLN A 56 -16.60 11.70 11.93
C GLN A 56 -16.08 12.17 10.56
N PRO A 57 -15.79 13.47 10.39
CA PRO A 57 -15.17 13.98 9.18
C PRO A 57 -13.87 13.25 8.81
N PHE A 58 -13.55 13.19 7.52
CA PHE A 58 -12.39 12.48 7.00
C PHE A 58 -11.07 12.87 7.69
N THR A 59 -10.83 14.15 7.93
CA THR A 59 -9.62 14.65 8.60
C THR A 59 -9.51 14.25 10.07
N GLN A 60 -10.63 13.96 10.75
CA GLN A 60 -10.62 13.37 12.09
C GLN A 60 -10.36 11.87 12.03
N ARG A 61 -11.00 11.16 11.10
CA ARG A 61 -10.75 9.73 10.86
C ARG A 61 -9.30 9.47 10.46
N LEU A 62 -8.68 10.39 9.70
CA LEU A 62 -7.26 10.36 9.41
C LEU A 62 -6.40 10.35 10.66
N LYS A 63 -6.84 10.89 11.80
CA LYS A 63 -6.03 10.88 13.02
C LYS A 63 -6.20 9.58 13.80
N ASN A 64 -7.43 9.07 13.86
CA ASN A 64 -7.83 7.99 14.75
C ASN A 64 -8.75 6.97 14.06
N ALA A 65 -8.27 6.33 12.99
CA ALA A 65 -9.03 5.31 12.27
C ALA A 65 -9.11 3.99 13.06
N SER A 66 -10.29 3.38 13.12
CA SER A 66 -10.43 1.96 13.46
C SER A 66 -9.92 1.07 12.31
N VAL A 67 -9.88 -0.26 12.51
CA VAL A 67 -9.62 -1.17 11.39
C VAL A 67 -10.82 -1.18 10.43
N ALA A 68 -12.05 -1.06 10.95
CA ALA A 68 -13.25 -0.89 10.12
C ALA A 68 -13.18 0.38 9.25
N ASP A 69 -12.71 1.51 9.78
CA ASP A 69 -12.47 2.74 9.00
C ASP A 69 -11.46 2.49 7.88
N GLN A 70 -10.36 1.80 8.20
CA GLN A 70 -9.33 1.44 7.23
C GLN A 70 -9.91 0.58 6.10
N LEU A 71 -10.70 -0.44 6.42
CA LEU A 71 -11.33 -1.35 5.46
C LEU A 71 -12.51 -0.72 4.69
N SER A 72 -13.10 0.36 5.21
CA SER A 72 -14.15 1.11 4.51
C SER A 72 -13.65 1.81 3.24
N GLN A 73 -12.34 1.99 3.11
CA GLN A 73 -11.72 2.63 1.95
C GLN A 73 -11.71 1.68 0.75
N ARG A 74 -12.34 2.08 -0.35
CA ARG A 74 -12.28 1.33 -1.61
C ARG A 74 -11.09 1.78 -2.44
N TYR A 75 -10.19 0.86 -2.75
CA TYR A 75 -9.13 1.07 -3.72
C TYR A 75 -9.58 0.51 -5.08
N SER A 76 -9.65 1.36 -6.10
CA SER A 76 -10.05 0.95 -7.45
C SER A 76 -8.83 0.53 -8.27
N LEU A 77 -8.91 -0.63 -8.94
CA LEU A 77 -7.89 -1.03 -9.93
C LEU A 77 -7.99 -0.17 -11.20
N ASP A 78 -9.20 0.25 -11.58
CA ASP A 78 -9.36 1.29 -12.60
C ASP A 78 -8.79 2.61 -12.09
N PHE A 79 -8.26 3.40 -13.02
CA PHE A 79 -7.67 4.69 -12.70
C PHE A 79 -8.47 5.86 -13.28
N THR A 80 -9.37 6.37 -12.46
CA THR A 80 -10.03 7.66 -12.66
C THR A 80 -9.51 8.67 -11.63
N PRO A 81 -9.49 9.98 -11.93
CA PRO A 81 -9.11 10.98 -10.94
C PRO A 81 -9.95 10.83 -9.66
N PRO A 82 -9.32 10.72 -8.48
CA PRO A 82 -10.01 10.55 -7.22
C PRO A 82 -10.82 11.80 -6.86
N LYS A 83 -12.02 11.60 -6.34
CA LYS A 83 -12.81 12.66 -5.70
C LYS A 83 -12.19 13.02 -4.36
N GLN A 84 -12.58 14.17 -3.80
CA GLN A 84 -12.15 14.58 -2.46
C GLN A 84 -12.37 13.44 -1.44
N TYR A 85 -11.37 13.21 -0.58
CA TYR A 85 -11.33 12.16 0.44
C TYR A 85 -11.23 10.72 -0.10
N GLN A 86 -11.14 10.51 -1.41
CA GLN A 86 -10.78 9.22 -1.99
C GLN A 86 -9.26 9.04 -1.92
N ASP A 87 -8.82 8.66 -0.72
CA ASP A 87 -7.42 8.55 -0.32
C ASP A 87 -7.14 7.13 0.19
N ALA A 88 -7.65 6.12 -0.53
CA ALA A 88 -7.65 4.74 -0.07
C ALA A 88 -6.25 4.27 0.33
N GLY A 89 -6.08 4.02 1.63
CA GLY A 89 -4.79 3.72 2.25
C GLY A 89 -4.37 4.74 3.31
N ARG A 90 -4.93 5.96 3.34
CA ARG A 90 -4.52 6.99 4.31
C ARG A 90 -5.23 6.89 5.66
N LEU A 91 -6.47 6.39 5.73
CA LEU A 91 -7.07 5.95 7.00
C LEU A 91 -6.39 4.64 7.40
N ARG A 92 -5.59 4.67 8.46
CA ARG A 92 -4.84 3.50 8.96
C ARG A 92 -4.89 3.45 10.46
N ASN A 93 -5.01 2.24 10.98
CA ASN A 93 -4.92 1.99 12.40
C ASN A 93 -3.47 1.65 12.79
N ASP A 94 -2.81 2.54 13.53
CA ASP A 94 -1.40 2.34 13.91
C ASP A 94 -1.19 1.08 14.76
N LYS A 95 -2.17 0.67 15.59
CA LYS A 95 -2.07 -0.56 16.41
C LYS A 95 -2.09 -1.81 15.53
N PHE A 96 -2.88 -1.81 14.46
CA PHE A 96 -2.92 -2.90 13.49
C PHE A 96 -1.56 -3.09 12.80
N PHE A 97 -0.94 -2.01 12.32
CA PHE A 97 0.38 -2.08 11.67
C PHE A 97 1.48 -2.50 12.65
N LYS A 98 1.42 -2.02 13.90
CA LYS A 98 2.34 -2.43 14.97
C LYS A 98 2.27 -3.92 15.26
N ALA A 99 1.07 -4.50 15.31
CA ALA A 99 0.88 -5.93 15.50
C ALA A 99 1.41 -6.76 14.31
N LEU A 100 1.24 -6.26 13.07
CA LEU A 100 1.69 -6.98 11.88
C LEU A 100 3.19 -6.92 11.64
N TYR A 101 3.82 -5.77 11.91
CA TYR A 101 5.16 -5.45 11.38
C TYR A 101 6.20 -5.12 12.44
N GLY A 102 5.78 -4.86 13.68
CA GLY A 102 6.62 -4.49 14.81
C GLY A 102 6.13 -3.23 15.53
N ASN A 103 6.10 -3.28 16.87
CA ASN A 103 5.59 -2.20 17.71
C ASN A 103 6.64 -1.10 17.98
N THR A 104 7.92 -1.43 17.86
CA THR A 104 9.05 -0.51 18.08
C THR A 104 9.97 -0.42 16.86
N LYS A 105 10.75 0.66 16.78
CA LYS A 105 11.79 0.84 15.76
C LYS A 105 12.70 -0.39 15.65
N THR A 106 13.19 -0.88 16.79
CA THR A 106 14.07 -2.04 16.86
C THR A 106 13.40 -3.31 16.35
N GLN A 107 12.15 -3.56 16.75
CA GLN A 107 11.39 -4.72 16.26
C GLN A 107 11.20 -4.67 14.74
N VAL A 108 10.82 -3.50 14.18
CA VAL A 108 10.71 -3.36 12.73
C VAL A 108 12.07 -3.58 12.07
N GLN A 109 13.15 -2.99 12.58
CA GLN A 109 14.50 -3.15 12.03
C GLN A 109 14.94 -4.61 11.95
N ASN A 110 14.60 -5.42 12.97
CA ASN A 110 14.88 -6.85 13.02
C ASN A 110 14.05 -7.66 12.00
N ASN A 111 12.90 -7.13 11.59
CA ASN A 111 12.06 -7.72 10.55
C ASN A 111 12.47 -7.30 9.13
N LEU A 112 13.43 -6.38 8.95
CA LEU A 112 13.84 -5.93 7.61
C LEU A 112 14.86 -6.87 6.98
N VAL A 113 14.60 -7.25 5.74
CA VAL A 113 15.55 -7.96 4.87
C VAL A 113 15.95 -7.10 3.67
N ASN A 114 17.08 -7.42 3.05
CA ASN A 114 17.50 -6.78 1.80
C ASN A 114 16.82 -7.46 0.61
N VAL A 115 15.88 -6.77 -0.03
CA VAL A 115 15.28 -7.15 -1.32
C VAL A 115 16.21 -6.71 -2.43
N TYR A 116 16.54 -7.61 -3.37
CA TYR A 116 17.35 -7.26 -4.52
C TYR A 116 16.47 -6.66 -5.63
N TRP A 117 16.50 -5.35 -5.76
CA TRP A 117 15.66 -4.63 -6.70
C TRP A 117 16.31 -4.59 -8.09
N LYS A 118 15.93 -5.54 -8.94
CA LYS A 118 16.47 -5.72 -10.31
C LYS A 118 16.40 -4.46 -11.18
N PRO A 119 15.31 -3.67 -11.21
CA PRO A 119 15.23 -2.50 -12.09
C PRO A 119 16.37 -1.49 -11.82
N GLY A 120 16.77 -1.34 -10.56
CA GLY A 120 17.82 -0.40 -10.17
C GLY A 120 19.20 -1.02 -9.98
N ASN A 121 19.31 -2.35 -9.96
CA ASN A 121 20.47 -3.07 -9.43
C ASN A 121 20.88 -2.57 -8.02
N ILE A 122 19.88 -2.39 -7.14
CA ILE A 122 20.06 -1.90 -5.76
C ILE A 122 19.47 -2.87 -4.74
N LYS A 123 19.76 -2.65 -3.46
CA LYS A 123 19.11 -3.34 -2.35
C LYS A 123 18.14 -2.40 -1.64
N ILE A 124 16.91 -2.85 -1.42
CA ILE A 124 15.88 -2.11 -0.68
C ILE A 124 15.60 -2.87 0.62
N ARG A 125 15.76 -2.20 1.77
CA ARG A 125 15.39 -2.79 3.06
C ARG A 125 13.89 -2.77 3.23
N PHE A 126 13.26 -3.94 3.32
CA PHE A 126 11.81 -4.10 3.38
C PHE A 126 11.40 -5.17 4.40
N ASN A 127 10.22 -5.03 4.99
CA ASN A 127 9.76 -5.92 6.06
C ASN A 127 9.42 -7.32 5.52
N GLN A 128 9.91 -8.38 6.17
CA GLN A 128 9.65 -9.76 5.75
C GLN A 128 8.31 -10.32 6.26
N GLN A 129 7.71 -9.69 7.27
CA GLN A 129 6.45 -10.14 7.84
C GLN A 129 5.33 -10.03 6.79
N ASN A 130 4.39 -10.97 6.84
CA ASN A 130 3.23 -11.04 5.95
C ASN A 130 3.57 -10.97 4.44
N ASN A 131 4.70 -11.58 4.05
CA ASN A 131 5.18 -11.63 2.66
C ASN A 131 5.54 -10.28 2.03
N ALA A 132 5.60 -9.18 2.77
CA ALA A 132 5.75 -7.84 2.17
C ALA A 132 7.05 -7.71 1.33
N SER A 133 8.20 -8.19 1.84
CA SER A 133 9.47 -8.18 1.10
C SER A 133 9.47 -9.14 -0.09
N LEU A 134 8.82 -10.30 0.04
CA LEU A 134 8.67 -11.27 -1.04
C LEU A 134 7.85 -10.69 -2.19
N GLN A 135 6.76 -9.97 -1.88
CA GLN A 135 5.94 -9.34 -2.90
C GLN A 135 6.69 -8.17 -3.55
N LEU A 136 7.46 -7.38 -2.80
CA LEU A 136 8.32 -6.36 -3.40
C LEU A 136 9.34 -6.97 -4.37
N GLN A 137 9.96 -8.10 -4.02
CA GLN A 137 10.88 -8.80 -4.91
C GLN A 137 10.19 -9.20 -6.22
N LYS A 138 8.98 -9.75 -6.14
CA LYS A 138 8.18 -10.14 -7.33
C LYS A 138 7.86 -8.96 -8.23
N VAL A 139 7.51 -7.79 -7.65
CA VAL A 139 7.31 -6.56 -8.43
C VAL A 139 8.58 -6.19 -9.20
N GLY A 140 9.73 -6.15 -8.51
CA GLY A 140 11.00 -5.81 -9.15
C GLY A 140 11.39 -6.80 -10.25
N ASP A 141 11.14 -8.08 -10.02
CA ASP A 141 11.38 -9.16 -10.98
C ASP A 141 10.50 -9.05 -12.23
N GLU A 142 9.21 -8.72 -12.07
CA GLU A 142 8.27 -8.55 -13.17
C GLU A 142 8.57 -7.29 -13.98
N ILE A 143 8.84 -6.16 -13.32
CA ILE A 143 9.24 -4.91 -13.99
C ILE A 143 10.51 -5.12 -14.83
N ALA A 144 11.49 -5.87 -14.30
CA ALA A 144 12.75 -6.12 -15.01
C ALA A 144 12.58 -6.93 -16.31
N GLN A 145 11.44 -7.59 -16.53
CA GLN A 145 11.13 -8.27 -17.79
C GLN A 145 10.82 -7.28 -18.94
N ASN A 146 10.48 -6.03 -18.62
CA ASN A 146 10.26 -4.97 -19.59
C ASN A 146 11.15 -3.75 -19.27
N PRO A 147 12.35 -3.65 -19.87
CA PRO A 147 13.31 -2.58 -19.58
C PRO A 147 12.78 -1.15 -19.76
N LYS A 148 11.73 -0.95 -20.56
CA LYS A 148 11.10 0.38 -20.72
C LYS A 148 10.48 0.90 -19.43
N LEU A 149 10.05 -0.01 -18.55
CA LEU A 149 9.42 0.32 -17.27
C LEU A 149 10.44 0.69 -16.19
N THR A 150 11.68 0.22 -16.33
CA THR A 150 12.75 0.41 -15.35
C THR A 150 12.99 1.89 -15.02
N LYS A 151 12.88 2.79 -16.01
CA LYS A 151 13.12 4.23 -15.82
C LYS A 151 12.26 4.88 -14.73
N TYR A 152 11.09 4.32 -14.43
CA TYR A 152 10.19 4.84 -13.41
C TYR A 152 10.63 4.48 -11.98
N VAL A 153 11.36 3.36 -11.82
CA VAL A 153 11.62 2.77 -10.49
C VAL A 153 13.06 2.31 -10.30
N ALA A 154 13.99 2.70 -11.17
CA ALA A 154 15.40 2.33 -11.04
C ALA A 154 16.05 2.93 -9.79
N LYS A 155 15.59 4.11 -9.34
CA LYS A 155 16.16 4.84 -8.21
C LYS A 155 15.15 4.94 -7.08
N SER A 156 15.43 4.28 -5.96
CA SER A 156 14.64 4.47 -4.73
C SER A 156 15.01 5.77 -4.03
N LEU A 157 14.00 6.46 -3.49
CA LEU A 157 14.16 7.60 -2.58
C LEU A 157 14.12 7.18 -1.10
N GLY A 158 13.94 5.89 -0.84
CA GLY A 158 13.94 5.30 0.50
C GLY A 158 12.78 4.35 0.73
N SER A 159 12.95 3.47 1.70
CA SER A 159 11.89 2.59 2.21
C SER A 159 11.76 2.73 3.72
N PHE A 160 12.58 2.05 4.52
CA PHE A 160 12.47 2.18 5.98
C PHE A 160 12.93 3.54 6.51
N ASN A 161 12.02 4.25 7.20
CA ASN A 161 12.32 5.45 7.96
C ASN A 161 11.33 5.56 9.13
N TRP A 162 11.79 5.31 10.35
CA TRP A 162 10.96 5.40 11.57
C TRP A 162 10.70 6.86 11.92
N ARG A 163 9.55 7.38 11.49
CA ARG A 163 9.11 8.76 11.69
C ARG A 163 7.59 8.88 11.77
N THR A 164 7.14 10.01 12.30
CA THR A 164 5.74 10.42 12.12
C THR A 164 5.53 11.07 10.76
N ILE A 165 4.27 11.13 10.33
CA ILE A 165 3.86 11.92 9.16
C ILE A 165 3.88 13.40 9.57
N ALA A 166 4.44 14.26 8.72
CA ALA A 166 4.59 15.69 8.99
C ALA A 166 3.25 16.34 9.38
N GLY A 167 3.22 17.02 10.53
CA GLY A 167 2.02 17.64 11.09
C GLY A 167 1.08 16.69 11.83
N THR A 168 1.51 15.46 12.13
CA THR A 168 0.71 14.46 12.86
C THR A 168 1.55 13.70 13.90
N ASN A 169 0.86 12.97 14.78
CA ASN A 169 1.49 12.01 15.70
C ASN A 169 1.43 10.56 15.21
N ARG A 170 1.03 10.34 13.94
CA ARG A 170 0.88 9.01 13.34
C ARG A 170 2.16 8.55 12.70
N LEU A 171 2.48 7.27 12.82
CA LEU A 171 3.62 6.70 12.11
C LEU A 171 3.37 6.67 10.60
N SER A 172 4.41 6.99 9.83
CA SER A 172 4.39 6.76 8.38
C SER A 172 4.40 5.26 8.05
N SER A 173 3.88 4.87 6.88
CA SER A 173 4.01 3.49 6.38
C SER A 173 5.48 3.07 6.22
N HIS A 174 6.36 4.04 5.95
CA HIS A 174 7.81 3.85 5.96
C HIS A 174 8.36 3.39 7.31
N SER A 175 7.72 3.74 8.42
CA SER A 175 8.13 3.32 9.75
C SER A 175 7.98 1.82 9.96
N PHE A 176 7.11 1.16 9.19
CA PHE A 176 6.89 -0.29 9.26
C PHE A 176 7.69 -1.07 8.21
N GLY A 177 8.45 -0.37 7.35
CA GLY A 177 9.22 -1.00 6.27
C GLY A 177 8.34 -1.64 5.19
N VAL A 178 7.14 -1.10 4.99
CA VAL A 178 6.13 -1.60 4.03
C VAL A 178 5.78 -0.57 2.96
N ALA A 179 6.57 0.50 2.85
CA ALA A 179 6.45 1.52 1.82
C ALA A 179 7.79 1.79 1.16
N VAL A 180 7.77 2.22 -0.10
CA VAL A 180 8.94 2.58 -0.88
C VAL A 180 8.60 3.75 -1.80
N ASP A 181 9.52 4.70 -1.85
CA ASP A 181 9.44 5.85 -2.75
C ASP A 181 10.43 5.69 -3.90
N PHE A 182 10.07 6.17 -5.08
CA PHE A 182 10.94 6.17 -6.26
C PHE A 182 11.11 7.57 -6.85
N HIS A 183 12.30 7.81 -7.41
CA HIS A 183 12.56 9.01 -8.20
C HIS A 183 11.92 8.86 -9.58
N LEU A 184 10.65 9.28 -9.68
CA LEU A 184 9.90 9.28 -10.93
C LEU A 184 10.38 10.35 -11.92
N PRO A 185 10.14 10.19 -13.24
CA PRO A 185 10.30 11.27 -14.21
C PRO A 185 9.44 12.49 -13.86
N LYS A 186 9.88 13.68 -14.27
CA LYS A 186 9.27 14.98 -13.89
C LYS A 186 7.76 15.05 -14.10
N ALA A 187 7.23 14.43 -15.16
CA ALA A 187 5.80 14.45 -15.44
C ALA A 187 4.98 13.69 -14.38
N GLN A 188 5.53 12.62 -13.80
CA GLN A 188 4.88 11.80 -12.78
C GLN A 188 5.35 12.14 -11.35
N HIS A 189 6.45 12.86 -11.17
CA HIS A 189 7.00 13.22 -9.86
C HIS A 189 6.16 14.32 -9.18
N LYS A 190 4.97 13.93 -8.70
CA LYS A 190 3.91 14.82 -8.20
C LYS A 190 3.55 14.51 -6.76
N TYR A 191 3.43 15.56 -5.97
CA TYR A 191 2.94 15.50 -4.60
C TYR A 191 2.05 16.72 -4.35
N TRP A 192 0.87 16.50 -3.78
CA TRP A 192 -0.17 17.52 -3.70
C TRP A 192 0.25 18.80 -2.98
N ARG A 193 1.14 18.71 -1.98
CA ARG A 193 1.64 19.91 -1.29
C ARG A 193 2.68 20.69 -2.09
N TRP A 194 3.39 20.05 -3.02
CA TRP A 194 4.28 20.77 -3.93
C TRP A 194 3.50 21.62 -4.94
N ASP A 195 2.26 21.23 -5.22
CA ASP A 195 1.34 21.97 -6.10
C ASP A 195 0.49 23.01 -5.30
N GLY A 196 0.89 23.34 -4.06
CA GLY A 196 0.33 24.42 -3.26
C GLY A 196 -0.89 24.06 -2.41
N CYS A 197 -1.30 22.79 -2.39
CA CYS A 197 -2.42 22.33 -1.56
C CYS A 197 -1.98 22.10 -0.10
N THR A 198 -2.75 22.59 0.87
CA THR A 198 -2.35 22.60 2.29
C THR A 198 -3.30 21.86 3.22
N THR A 199 -4.50 21.52 2.77
CA THR A 199 -5.52 20.80 3.56
C THR A 199 -6.29 19.81 2.68
N GLU A 200 -6.64 18.66 3.26
CA GLU A 200 -7.52 17.66 2.67
C GLU A 200 -8.97 18.17 2.51
N ASP A 201 -9.37 19.15 3.32
CA ASP A 201 -10.73 19.73 3.31
C ASP A 201 -10.97 20.70 2.14
N LYS A 202 -9.98 20.85 1.24
CA LYS A 202 -10.09 21.59 -0.02
C LYS A 202 -9.70 20.70 -1.19
N VAL A 203 -10.48 20.75 -2.27
CA VAL A 203 -10.15 20.05 -3.52
C VAL A 203 -8.82 20.56 -4.07
N CYS A 204 -7.88 19.65 -4.31
CA CYS A 204 -6.62 19.92 -4.97
C CYS A 204 -6.74 19.59 -6.47
N PRO A 205 -6.28 20.44 -7.40
CA PRO A 205 -6.24 20.10 -8.82
C PRO A 205 -5.44 18.82 -9.05
N TYR A 206 -6.06 17.84 -9.72
CA TYR A 206 -5.42 16.55 -9.95
C TYR A 206 -4.56 16.60 -11.23
N PRO A 207 -3.27 16.21 -11.16
CA PRO A 207 -2.37 16.30 -12.30
C PRO A 207 -2.70 15.24 -13.37
N SER A 208 -3.21 15.68 -14.53
CA SER A 208 -3.56 14.79 -15.66
C SER A 208 -2.37 13.97 -16.18
N SER A 209 -1.14 14.44 -15.95
CA SER A 209 0.10 13.73 -16.29
C SER A 209 0.26 12.38 -15.58
N LEU A 210 -0.42 12.17 -14.44
CA LEU A 210 -0.43 10.88 -13.77
C LEU A 210 -1.24 9.83 -14.54
N LEU A 211 -2.26 10.23 -15.31
CA LEU A 211 -3.10 9.32 -16.10
C LEU A 211 -2.60 9.11 -17.53
N ALA A 212 -1.79 10.02 -18.04
CA ALA A 212 -1.45 10.09 -19.46
C ALA A 212 -0.41 9.04 -19.92
N ASP A 213 0.38 8.50 -19.00
CA ASP A 213 1.52 7.64 -19.34
C ASP A 213 1.20 6.16 -19.13
N SER A 214 0.82 5.48 -20.21
CA SER A 214 0.46 4.05 -20.19
C SER A 214 1.59 3.12 -19.70
N GLU A 215 2.87 3.48 -19.92
CA GLU A 215 3.99 2.67 -19.44
C GLU A 215 4.11 2.79 -17.92
N PHE A 216 3.96 4.00 -17.39
CA PHE A 216 3.92 4.19 -15.93
C PHE A 216 2.71 3.50 -15.29
N LEU A 217 1.53 3.56 -15.92
CA LEU A 217 0.36 2.84 -15.41
C LEU A 217 0.55 1.32 -15.44
N GLN A 218 1.38 0.79 -16.35
CA GLN A 218 1.77 -0.62 -16.30
C GLN A 218 2.62 -0.93 -15.07
N VAL A 219 3.52 -0.04 -14.65
CA VAL A 219 4.26 -0.18 -13.38
C VAL A 219 3.29 -0.23 -12.21
N VAL A 220 2.34 0.70 -12.14
CA VAL A 220 1.32 0.73 -11.07
C VAL A 220 0.54 -0.59 -11.01
N LYS A 221 0.09 -1.11 -12.16
CA LYS A 221 -0.62 -2.39 -12.24
C LYS A 221 0.21 -3.58 -11.74
N ILE A 222 1.52 -3.58 -11.99
CA ILE A 222 2.41 -4.63 -11.47
C ILE A 222 2.50 -4.54 -9.94
N PHE A 223 2.59 -3.33 -9.37
CA PHE A 223 2.51 -3.14 -7.92
C PHE A 223 1.18 -3.64 -7.34
N GLU A 224 0.05 -3.24 -7.95
CA GLU A 224 -1.31 -3.64 -7.54
C GLU A 224 -1.49 -5.16 -7.57
N LYS A 225 -1.03 -5.83 -8.63
CA LYS A 225 -1.02 -7.29 -8.76
C LYS A 225 -0.32 -7.98 -7.59
N HIS A 226 0.67 -7.32 -6.97
CA HIS A 226 1.46 -7.84 -5.86
C HIS A 226 1.06 -7.28 -4.50
N GLY A 227 -0.13 -6.70 -4.37
CA GLY A 227 -0.67 -6.26 -3.09
C GLY A 227 -0.18 -4.88 -2.64
N PHE A 228 0.35 -4.07 -3.56
CA PHE A 228 0.73 -2.69 -3.27
C PHE A 228 -0.28 -1.71 -3.83
N ILE A 229 -0.65 -0.71 -3.03
CA ILE A 229 -1.37 0.46 -3.52
C ILE A 229 -0.39 1.58 -3.85
N TRP A 230 -0.83 2.44 -4.76
CA TRP A 230 -0.06 3.59 -5.22
C TRP A 230 -0.62 4.91 -4.69
N GLY A 231 0.25 5.74 -4.10
CA GLY A 231 -0.09 7.04 -3.53
C GLY A 231 -0.56 8.07 -4.55
N GLY A 232 -0.26 7.86 -5.85
CA GLY A 232 -0.80 8.71 -6.91
C GLY A 232 -2.32 8.59 -7.07
N LYS A 233 -2.95 7.48 -6.68
CA LYS A 233 -4.42 7.31 -6.73
C LYS A 233 -5.17 8.02 -5.59
N TRP A 234 -4.48 8.75 -4.72
CA TRP A 234 -5.10 9.52 -3.64
C TRP A 234 -5.55 10.91 -4.11
N ALA A 235 -6.65 11.43 -3.55
CA ALA A 235 -7.03 12.83 -3.74
C ALA A 235 -5.90 13.77 -3.26
N SER A 236 -5.25 13.40 -2.16
CA SER A 236 -3.98 14.00 -1.73
C SER A 236 -2.79 13.20 -2.26
N TYR A 237 -2.62 13.23 -3.58
CA TYR A 237 -1.67 12.37 -4.28
C TYR A 237 -0.23 12.49 -3.79
N ASP A 238 0.45 11.36 -3.75
CA ASP A 238 1.88 11.19 -3.48
C ASP A 238 2.44 10.17 -4.47
N ALA A 239 2.75 10.64 -5.68
CA ALA A 239 3.06 9.77 -6.80
C ALA A 239 4.34 8.93 -6.63
N PRO A 240 5.42 9.42 -5.98
CA PRO A 240 6.58 8.58 -5.68
C PRO A 240 6.26 7.34 -4.82
N HIS A 241 5.20 7.39 -4.01
CA HIS A 241 4.93 6.45 -2.91
C HIS A 241 4.15 5.21 -3.34
N PHE A 242 4.68 4.05 -2.98
CA PHE A 242 3.98 2.76 -3.03
C PHE A 242 3.99 2.11 -1.65
N GLU A 243 2.87 1.52 -1.22
CA GLU A 243 2.80 0.80 0.06
C GLU A 243 2.07 -0.53 -0.05
N TYR A 244 2.60 -1.54 0.67
CA TYR A 244 2.04 -2.89 0.71
C TYR A 244 0.79 -2.91 1.58
N ARG A 245 -0.38 -3.10 0.95
CA ARG A 245 -1.72 -3.04 1.51
C ARG A 245 -2.63 -4.10 0.88
N PRO A 246 -2.28 -5.39 1.02
CA PRO A 246 -3.02 -6.46 0.36
C PRO A 246 -4.51 -6.48 0.74
N GLU A 247 -4.87 -6.03 1.94
CA GLU A 247 -6.26 -6.00 2.41
C GLU A 247 -7.16 -5.00 1.66
N LEU A 248 -6.58 -4.09 0.87
CA LEU A 248 -7.35 -3.18 0.02
C LEU A 248 -7.50 -3.69 -1.42
N LEU A 249 -6.85 -4.81 -1.75
CA LEU A 249 -6.78 -5.43 -3.08
C LEU A 249 -7.34 -6.86 -3.09
N ILE A 250 -7.56 -7.40 -1.88
CA ILE A 250 -8.51 -8.44 -1.48
C ILE A 250 -9.73 -8.55 -2.36
#